data_AF-A0A923DJV2-F1
#
_entry.id   AF-A0A923DJV2-F1
#
_cell.length_a   1.000
_cell.length_b   1.000
_cell.length_c   1.000
_cell.angle_alpha   90.00
_cell.angle_beta   90.00
_cell.angle_gamma   90.00
#
_symmetry.space_group_name_H-M   'P 1'
#
loop_
_entity.id
_entity.type
_entity.pdbx_description
1 polymer ?
#
loop_
_entity_poly.entity_id
_entity_poly.type
_entity_poly.pdbx_seq_one_letter_code
_entity_poly.pdbx_strand_id
1 'polypeptide(L)'
;MITREEEASVLTRAYVPEHIVSLMTLISKGEPFLIEDHLGFVKDNWLILVGYPLEGHFSQEKCERMWHQAVDTFRPETLWFIGPEAPSPLADSCTERQTDQYYTLDIGQMVLKPALQRAIDKASEKLIIERGHSIGKEHEALISELLKREKLPDRVRELYRAMPEYVGRSSSAWMLNARDKAGRLCAFTVVELGAKNFSAYILGSHSKKHYIPHASDL
;
A
#
# COMPACT_ATOMS: atom_id res chain seq x y z
N MET A 1 6.25 20.19 6.52
CA MET A 1 5.24 19.99 5.46
C MET A 1 5.91 20.08 4.13
N ILE A 2 5.67 19.11 3.25
CA ILE A 2 6.32 19.09 1.93
C ILE A 2 5.58 19.92 0.88
N THR A 3 6.31 20.45 -0.09
CA THR A 3 5.75 21.11 -1.29
C THR A 3 5.39 20.08 -2.37
N ARG A 4 4.74 20.54 -3.45
CA ARG A 4 4.43 19.69 -4.62
C ARG A 4 5.69 19.23 -5.35
N GLU A 5 6.71 20.09 -5.42
CA GLU A 5 8.00 19.76 -6.03
C GLU A 5 8.73 18.68 -5.21
N GLU A 6 8.68 18.78 -3.88
CA GLU A 6 9.23 17.76 -2.99
C GLU A 6 8.46 16.44 -3.12
N GLU A 7 7.13 16.47 -3.14
CA GLU A 7 6.31 15.27 -3.38
C GLU A 7 6.66 14.59 -4.72
N ALA A 8 6.79 15.37 -5.80
CA ALA A 8 7.19 14.84 -7.11
C ALA A 8 8.60 14.21 -7.08
N SER A 9 9.52 14.80 -6.31
CA SER A 9 10.87 14.25 -6.10
C SER A 9 10.82 12.92 -5.34
N VAL A 10 10.01 12.84 -4.28
CA VAL A 10 9.77 11.62 -3.50
C VAL A 10 9.24 10.51 -4.42
N LEU A 11 8.18 10.78 -5.19
CA LEU A 11 7.57 9.78 -6.09
C LEU A 11 8.51 9.33 -7.21
N THR A 12 9.43 10.19 -7.65
CA THR A 12 10.47 9.85 -8.63
C THR A 12 11.50 8.87 -8.07
N ARG A 13 11.76 8.95 -6.76
CA ARG A 13 12.77 8.17 -6.04
C ARG A 13 12.17 7.01 -5.23
N ALA A 14 10.85 6.92 -5.17
CA ALA A 14 10.14 5.87 -4.47
C ALA A 14 10.59 4.48 -4.96
N TYR A 15 10.82 3.58 -4.02
CA TYR A 15 11.12 2.16 -4.26
C TYR A 15 10.43 1.21 -3.27
N VAL A 16 9.64 1.76 -2.34
CA VAL A 16 8.70 1.03 -1.48
C VAL A 16 7.34 1.75 -1.50
N PRO A 17 6.20 1.05 -1.31
CA PRO A 17 4.88 1.66 -1.28
C PRO A 17 4.73 2.81 -0.26
N GLU A 18 5.44 2.75 0.86
CA GLU A 18 5.41 3.76 1.92
C GLU A 18 6.00 5.11 1.49
N HIS A 19 6.72 5.18 0.36
CA HIS A 19 7.14 6.43 -0.26
C HIS A 19 6.03 7.10 -1.08
N ILE A 20 4.90 6.43 -1.30
CA ILE A 20 3.76 7.01 -2.01
C ILE A 20 3.00 7.91 -1.05
N VAL A 21 3.25 9.21 -1.17
CA VAL A 21 2.75 10.24 -0.26
C VAL A 21 1.23 10.19 -0.12
N SER A 22 0.50 10.09 -1.23
CA SER A 22 -0.97 10.03 -1.23
C SER A 22 -1.51 8.80 -0.49
N LEU A 23 -0.90 7.63 -0.69
CA LEU A 23 -1.24 6.37 -0.01
C LEU A 23 -1.11 6.54 1.50
N MET A 24 0.07 6.94 1.97
CA MET A 24 0.35 7.04 3.39
C MET A 24 -0.42 8.18 4.06
N THR A 25 -0.56 9.34 3.41
CA THR A 25 -1.33 10.48 3.92
C THR A 25 -2.81 10.13 4.05
N LEU A 26 -3.41 9.50 3.04
CA LEU A 26 -4.85 9.22 3.05
C LEU A 26 -5.23 8.07 3.99
N ILE A 27 -4.34 7.09 4.20
CA ILE A 27 -4.57 5.99 5.14
C ILE A 27 -4.32 6.44 6.58
N SER A 28 -3.15 7.03 6.86
CA SER A 28 -2.77 7.43 8.23
C SER A 28 -3.44 8.72 8.70
N LYS A 29 -3.92 9.56 7.75
CA LYS A 29 -4.33 10.96 7.97
C LYS A 29 -3.19 11.86 8.45
N GLY A 30 -1.96 11.38 8.43
CA GLY A 30 -0.77 12.12 8.83
C GLY A 30 -0.35 13.14 7.78
N GLU A 31 0.23 14.22 8.27
CA GLU A 31 0.80 15.29 7.47
C GLU A 31 2.24 14.93 7.05
N PRO A 32 2.56 14.92 5.73
CA PRO A 32 3.88 14.50 5.26
C PRO A 32 4.96 15.56 5.51
N PHE A 33 6.15 15.10 5.88
CA PHE A 33 7.36 15.92 6.01
C PHE A 33 8.60 15.15 5.53
N LEU A 34 9.67 15.88 5.24
CA LEU A 34 10.99 15.33 4.95
C LEU A 34 11.97 15.71 6.05
N ILE A 35 12.81 14.75 6.44
CA ILE A 35 14.03 14.98 7.22
C ILE A 35 15.18 14.30 6.48
N GLU A 36 16.18 15.10 6.11
CA GLU A 36 17.25 14.66 5.22
C GLU A 36 16.66 14.04 3.93
N ASP A 37 16.99 12.77 3.65
CA ASP A 37 16.53 11.97 2.53
C ASP A 37 15.40 10.98 2.91
N HIS A 38 14.70 11.18 4.03
CA HIS A 38 13.65 10.29 4.52
C HIS A 38 12.28 10.96 4.59
N LEU A 39 11.25 10.16 4.31
CA LEU A 39 9.85 10.55 4.42
C LEU A 39 9.29 10.20 5.80
N GLY A 40 8.45 11.09 6.34
CA GLY A 40 7.68 10.80 7.54
C GLY A 40 6.31 11.46 7.50
N PHE A 41 5.45 11.03 8.43
CA PHE A 41 4.09 11.52 8.59
C PHE A 41 3.83 11.81 10.06
N VAL A 42 3.34 13.00 10.36
CA VAL A 42 3.07 13.43 11.74
C VAL A 42 1.61 13.83 11.87
N LYS A 43 0.99 13.54 13.01
CA LYS A 43 -0.30 14.12 13.38
C LYS A 43 -0.51 14.03 14.87
N ASP A 44 -1.11 15.08 15.43
CA ASP A 44 -1.44 15.19 16.85
C ASP A 44 -0.22 14.87 17.73
N ASN A 45 -0.20 13.72 18.39
CA ASN A 45 0.85 13.25 19.29
C ASN A 45 1.63 12.05 18.72
N TRP A 46 1.52 11.74 17.43
CA TRP A 46 2.14 10.57 16.85
C TRP A 46 2.94 10.84 15.57
N LEU A 47 3.88 9.92 15.30
CA LEU A 47 4.82 10.00 14.20
C LEU A 47 4.97 8.65 13.49
N ILE A 48 4.97 8.65 12.15
CA ILE A 48 5.40 7.52 11.33
C ILE A 48 6.68 7.94 10.62
N LEU A 49 7.75 7.17 10.77
CA LEU A 49 9.01 7.35 10.07
C LEU A 49 9.24 6.22 9.07
N VAL A 50 9.51 6.58 7.82
CA VAL A 50 9.90 5.65 6.77
C VAL A 50 11.43 5.65 6.70
N GLY A 51 12.05 4.62 7.28
CA GLY A 51 13.50 4.41 7.35
C GLY A 51 14.14 3.90 6.07
N TYR A 52 13.42 3.92 4.95
CA TYR A 52 13.94 3.64 3.62
C TYR A 52 14.44 4.97 3.02
N PRO A 53 15.75 5.16 2.80
CA PRO A 53 16.28 6.43 2.30
C PRO A 53 15.94 6.66 0.83
N LEU A 54 15.43 7.83 0.47
CA LEU A 54 15.15 8.23 -0.92
C LEU A 54 16.42 8.40 -1.77
N GLU A 55 17.59 8.54 -1.13
CA GLU A 55 18.88 8.63 -1.79
C GLU A 55 19.92 7.68 -1.20
N GLY A 56 20.65 6.99 -2.08
CA GLY A 56 21.74 6.10 -1.67
C GLY A 56 21.26 4.81 -1.01
N HIS A 57 22.13 4.21 -0.21
CA HIS A 57 21.85 2.96 0.50
C HIS A 57 21.52 3.23 1.97
N PHE A 58 20.71 2.34 2.55
CA PHE A 58 20.43 2.35 3.99
C PHE A 58 21.73 2.31 4.79
N SER A 59 21.83 3.18 5.80
CA SER A 59 22.83 3.07 6.86
C SER A 59 22.19 3.32 8.21
N GLN A 60 22.60 2.53 9.20
CA GLN A 60 22.08 2.63 10.57
C GLN A 60 22.37 4.02 11.17
N GLU A 61 23.57 4.56 10.92
CA GLU A 61 23.98 5.88 11.40
C GLU A 61 23.09 7.02 10.86
N LYS A 62 22.74 7.00 9.56
CA LYS A 62 21.84 7.99 8.97
C LYS A 62 20.43 7.85 9.55
N CYS A 63 19.96 6.61 9.66
CA CYS A 63 18.66 6.29 10.21
C CYS A 63 18.51 6.79 11.66
N GLU A 64 19.53 6.58 12.49
CA GLU A 64 19.54 7.05 13.89
C GLU A 64 19.59 8.57 14.00
N ARG A 65 20.37 9.26 13.16
CA ARG A 65 20.37 10.74 13.12
C ARG A 65 19.01 11.30 12.72
N MET A 66 18.42 10.76 11.65
CA MET A 66 17.07 11.12 11.20
C MET A 66 16.04 10.89 12.31
N TRP A 67 16.12 9.75 13.00
CA TRP A 67 15.24 9.43 14.13
C TRP A 67 15.37 10.45 15.26
N HIS A 68 16.60 10.75 15.70
CA HIS A 68 16.86 11.74 16.75
C HIS A 68 16.29 13.11 16.37
N GLN A 69 16.58 13.58 15.15
CA GLN A 69 16.08 14.86 14.67
C GLN A 69 14.54 14.89 14.65
N ALA A 70 13.90 13.80 14.22
CA ALA A 70 12.44 13.72 14.16
C ALA A 70 11.80 13.73 15.56
N VAL A 71 12.34 12.95 16.50
CA VAL A 71 11.85 12.90 17.88
C VAL A 71 12.05 14.23 18.59
N ASP A 72 13.21 14.89 18.43
CA ASP A 72 13.48 16.19 19.05
C ASP A 72 12.55 17.29 18.51
N THR A 73 12.23 17.22 17.21
CA THR A 73 11.37 18.20 16.52
C THR A 73 9.91 18.02 16.89
N PHE A 74 9.39 16.80 16.80
CA PHE A 74 7.94 16.55 16.91
C PHE A 74 7.50 16.07 18.29
N ARG A 75 8.42 15.56 19.12
CA ARG A 75 8.19 15.05 20.48
C ARG A 75 6.95 14.15 20.57
N PRO A 76 6.86 13.08 19.74
CA PRO A 76 5.68 12.23 19.71
C PRO A 76 5.53 11.40 20.99
N GLU A 77 4.29 11.14 21.40
CA GLU A 77 3.96 10.13 22.40
C GLU A 77 3.98 8.72 21.80
N THR A 78 3.65 8.58 20.50
CA THR A 78 3.67 7.30 19.79
C THR A 78 4.48 7.42 18.49
N LEU A 79 5.41 6.50 18.29
CA LEU A 79 6.25 6.45 17.09
C LEU A 79 6.13 5.09 16.42
N TRP A 80 5.79 5.09 15.14
CA TRP A 80 5.92 3.93 14.25
C TRP A 80 7.12 4.11 13.33
N PHE A 81 7.88 3.05 13.17
CA PHE A 81 9.04 3.03 12.28
C PHE A 81 8.86 1.89 11.29
N ILE A 82 9.04 2.19 10.01
CA ILE A 82 8.98 1.23 8.91
C ILE A 82 10.27 1.35 8.12
N GLY A 83 11.12 0.32 8.15
CA GLY A 83 12.42 0.37 7.52
C GLY A 83 13.13 -0.98 7.51
N PRO A 84 14.28 -1.08 6.82
CA PRO A 84 15.07 -2.31 6.75
C PRO A 84 15.47 -2.83 8.12
N GLU A 85 15.85 -1.91 9.01
CA GLU A 85 16.27 -2.19 10.38
C GLU A 85 15.85 -1.03 11.29
N ALA A 86 15.36 -1.37 12.48
CA ALA A 86 14.96 -0.37 13.47
C ALA A 86 16.20 0.30 14.09
N PRO A 87 16.19 1.64 14.26
CA PRO A 87 17.19 2.36 15.04
C PRO A 87 17.45 1.71 16.40
N SER A 88 18.71 1.62 16.84
CA SER A 88 19.04 1.01 18.13
C SER A 88 18.31 1.63 19.33
N PRO A 89 18.02 2.96 19.38
CA PRO A 89 17.27 3.55 20.48
C PRO A 89 15.82 3.05 20.60
N LEU A 90 15.24 2.51 19.52
CA LEU A 90 13.90 1.93 19.55
C LEU A 90 13.88 0.52 20.15
N ALA A 91 15.02 -0.18 20.22
CA ALA A 91 15.05 -1.56 20.71
C ALA A 91 14.50 -1.70 22.14
N ASP A 92 14.79 -0.73 23.01
CA ASP A 92 14.41 -0.76 24.42
C ASP A 92 12.98 -0.24 24.70
N SER A 93 12.42 0.56 23.78
CA SER A 93 11.12 1.22 23.93
C SER A 93 10.02 0.63 23.03
N CYS A 94 10.38 -0.30 22.14
CA CYS A 94 9.45 -0.91 21.20
C CYS A 94 8.47 -1.87 21.91
N THR A 95 7.18 -1.53 21.83
CA THR A 95 6.10 -2.35 22.39
C THR A 95 5.56 -3.39 21.41
N GLU A 96 5.72 -3.17 20.10
CA GLU A 96 5.26 -4.07 19.05
C GLU A 96 6.22 -4.07 17.86
N ARG A 97 6.63 -5.26 17.42
CA ARG A 97 7.50 -5.46 16.26
C ARG A 97 6.88 -6.45 15.30
N GLN A 98 6.91 -6.12 14.01
CA GLN A 98 6.50 -7.00 12.93
C GLN A 98 7.59 -7.02 11.84
N THR A 99 7.60 -8.08 11.05
CA THR A 99 8.46 -8.21 9.86
C THR A 99 7.58 -8.54 8.67
N ASP A 100 7.86 -7.88 7.56
CA ASP A 100 7.22 -8.09 6.27
C ASP A 100 8.27 -8.33 5.19
N GLN A 101 7.79 -8.57 3.97
CA GLN A 101 8.63 -8.77 2.80
C GLN A 101 7.96 -8.10 1.60
N TYR A 102 8.75 -7.36 0.83
CA TYR A 102 8.34 -6.80 -0.44
C TYR A 102 8.68 -7.80 -1.55
N TYR A 103 7.66 -8.19 -2.31
CA TYR A 103 7.84 -9.01 -3.51
C TYR A 103 7.72 -8.12 -4.75
N THR A 104 8.77 -8.12 -5.57
CA THR A 104 8.79 -7.38 -6.83
C THR A 104 8.68 -8.35 -8.00
N LEU A 105 7.75 -8.07 -8.92
CA LEU A 105 7.60 -8.80 -10.17
C LEU A 105 7.99 -7.90 -11.34
N ASP A 106 9.08 -8.24 -12.03
CA ASP A 106 9.43 -7.59 -13.30
C ASP A 106 8.52 -8.12 -14.42
N ILE A 107 7.54 -7.31 -14.82
CA ILE A 107 6.56 -7.65 -15.86
C ILE A 107 7.25 -7.82 -17.22
N GLY A 108 8.32 -7.07 -17.51
CA GLY A 108 9.03 -7.10 -18.79
C GLY A 108 9.89 -8.35 -18.97
N GLN A 109 10.35 -8.95 -17.87
CA GLN A 109 11.19 -10.16 -17.88
C GLN A 109 10.44 -11.43 -17.46
N MET A 110 9.15 -11.32 -17.13
CA MET A 110 8.36 -12.45 -16.66
C MET A 110 8.10 -13.46 -17.79
N VAL A 111 8.47 -14.73 -17.56
CA VAL A 111 8.04 -15.85 -18.40
C VAL A 111 6.82 -16.53 -17.78
N LEU A 112 5.67 -16.42 -18.45
CA LEU A 112 4.44 -17.06 -18.01
C LEU A 112 4.54 -18.58 -18.12
N LYS A 113 4.36 -19.27 -16.99
CA LYS A 113 4.31 -20.73 -16.97
C LYS A 113 3.05 -21.20 -17.70
N PRO A 114 3.08 -22.29 -18.50
CA PRO A 114 1.92 -22.78 -19.24
C PRO A 114 0.68 -23.05 -18.38
N ALA A 115 0.87 -23.44 -17.11
CA ALA A 115 -0.23 -23.64 -16.18
C ALA A 115 -0.94 -22.34 -15.81
N LEU A 116 -0.18 -21.25 -15.62
CA LEU A 116 -0.72 -19.92 -15.34
C LEU A 116 -1.45 -19.36 -16.56
N GLN A 117 -0.86 -19.50 -17.75
CA GLN A 117 -1.51 -19.09 -19.00
C GLN A 117 -2.89 -19.75 -19.16
N ARG A 118 -2.97 -21.08 -18.97
CA ARG A 118 -4.26 -21.79 -19.04
C ARG A 118 -5.27 -21.35 -18.00
N ALA A 119 -4.82 -20.93 -16.81
CA ALA A 119 -5.70 -20.41 -15.77
C ALA A 119 -6.29 -19.04 -16.18
N ILE A 120 -5.43 -18.16 -16.68
CA ILE A 120 -5.79 -16.83 -17.20
C ILE A 120 -6.76 -16.96 -18.39
N ASP A 121 -6.48 -17.84 -19.35
CA ASP A 121 -7.32 -18.04 -20.53
C ASP A 121 -8.75 -18.46 -20.14
N LYS A 122 -8.87 -19.45 -19.24
CA LYS A 122 -10.16 -19.94 -18.74
C LYS A 122 -10.95 -18.88 -17.97
N ALA A 123 -10.25 -18.04 -17.21
CA ALA A 123 -10.89 -16.97 -16.47
C ALA A 123 -11.35 -15.85 -17.41
N SER A 124 -10.54 -15.52 -18.42
CA SER A 124 -10.84 -14.51 -19.46
C SER A 124 -12.05 -14.88 -20.33
N GLU A 125 -12.33 -16.17 -20.53
CA GLU A 125 -13.55 -16.61 -21.22
C GLU A 125 -14.85 -16.23 -20.48
N LYS A 126 -14.76 -15.96 -19.17
CA LYS A 126 -15.90 -15.78 -18.26
C LYS A 126 -15.98 -14.37 -17.68
N LEU A 127 -14.86 -13.66 -17.66
CA LEU A 127 -14.70 -12.40 -16.97
C LEU A 127 -14.37 -11.27 -17.94
N ILE A 128 -14.82 -10.07 -17.59
CA ILE A 128 -14.51 -8.81 -18.23
C ILE A 128 -13.77 -7.98 -17.19
N ILE A 129 -12.59 -7.49 -17.56
CA ILE A 129 -11.78 -6.62 -16.69
C ILE A 129 -12.08 -5.17 -17.02
N GLU A 130 -12.44 -4.40 -16.00
CA GLU A 130 -12.64 -2.96 -16.10
C GLU A 130 -11.77 -2.23 -15.09
N ARG A 131 -11.39 -1.00 -15.44
CA ARG A 131 -10.69 -0.09 -14.53
C ARG A 131 -11.69 0.88 -13.91
N GLY A 132 -11.54 1.15 -12.62
CA GLY A 132 -12.36 2.11 -11.89
C GLY A 132 -11.54 3.00 -10.95
N HIS A 133 -12.17 4.08 -10.49
CA HIS A 133 -11.58 5.07 -9.58
C HIS A 133 -12.43 5.30 -8.32
N SER A 134 -13.36 4.39 -8.01
CA SER A 134 -14.25 4.57 -6.87
C SER A 134 -14.75 3.24 -6.35
N ILE A 135 -14.64 3.00 -5.05
CA ILE A 135 -15.30 1.87 -4.39
C ILE A 135 -16.79 2.16 -4.29
N GLY A 136 -17.60 1.29 -4.89
CA GLY A 136 -19.05 1.31 -4.80
C GLY A 136 -19.61 0.27 -3.84
N LYS A 137 -20.95 0.19 -3.77
CA LYS A 137 -21.66 -0.74 -2.87
C LYS A 137 -21.31 -2.21 -3.11
N GLU A 138 -21.04 -2.61 -4.35
CA GLU A 138 -20.62 -3.98 -4.67
C GLU A 138 -19.25 -4.30 -4.05
N HIS A 139 -18.30 -3.36 -4.13
CA HIS A 139 -16.97 -3.50 -3.53
C HIS A 139 -17.05 -3.55 -2.01
N GLU A 140 -17.82 -2.65 -1.40
CA GLU A 140 -18.07 -2.64 0.06
C GLU A 140 -18.67 -3.97 0.54
N ALA A 141 -19.57 -4.56 -0.25
CA ALA A 141 -20.14 -5.87 0.06
C ALA A 141 -19.06 -6.96 0.06
N LEU A 142 -18.14 -6.97 -0.92
CA LEU A 142 -17.01 -7.92 -0.96
C LEU A 142 -16.00 -7.70 0.17
N ILE A 143 -15.73 -6.44 0.54
CA ILE A 143 -14.90 -6.10 1.70
C ILE A 143 -15.56 -6.63 2.98
N SER A 144 -16.86 -6.36 3.18
CA SER A 144 -17.63 -6.83 4.33
C SER A 144 -17.64 -8.36 4.41
N GLU A 145 -17.84 -9.04 3.26
CA GLU A 145 -17.80 -10.50 3.15
C GLU A 145 -16.44 -11.05 3.60
N LEU A 146 -15.34 -10.48 3.10
CA LEU A 146 -13.97 -10.86 3.47
C LEU A 146 -13.71 -10.65 4.97
N LEU A 147 -14.03 -9.46 5.50
CA LEU A 147 -13.79 -9.09 6.90
C LEU A 147 -14.60 -9.92 7.90
N LYS A 148 -15.72 -10.50 7.48
CA LYS A 148 -16.53 -11.42 8.30
C LYS A 148 -16.02 -12.85 8.28
N ARG A 149 -15.44 -13.28 7.15
CA ARG A 149 -15.00 -14.66 6.95
C ARG A 149 -13.57 -14.89 7.44
N GLU A 150 -12.67 -13.96 7.14
CA GLU A 150 -11.25 -14.11 7.42
C GLU A 150 -10.87 -13.43 8.75
N LYS A 151 -10.05 -14.12 9.56
CA LYS A 151 -9.47 -13.53 10.77
C LYS A 151 -8.21 -12.74 10.39
N LEU A 152 -8.41 -11.57 9.82
CA LEU A 152 -7.33 -10.66 9.44
C LEU A 152 -6.79 -9.87 10.65
N PRO A 153 -5.48 -9.56 10.72
CA PRO A 153 -4.92 -8.64 11.70
C PRO A 153 -5.59 -7.26 11.65
N ASP A 154 -5.69 -6.58 12.78
CA ASP A 154 -6.43 -5.30 12.88
C ASP A 154 -5.91 -4.24 11.90
N ARG A 155 -4.60 -4.10 11.73
CA ARG A 155 -4.00 -3.17 10.75
C ARG A 155 -4.48 -3.45 9.32
N VAL A 156 -4.59 -4.72 8.93
CA VAL A 156 -5.10 -5.12 7.61
C VAL A 156 -6.60 -4.83 7.51
N ARG A 157 -7.37 -5.05 8.58
CA ARG A 157 -8.81 -4.73 8.60
C ARG A 157 -9.04 -3.23 8.44
N GLU A 158 -8.26 -2.39 9.11
CA GLU A 158 -8.35 -0.93 8.97
C GLU A 158 -7.91 -0.47 7.58
N LEU A 159 -6.90 -1.11 6.97
CA LEU A 159 -6.53 -0.84 5.59
C LEU A 159 -7.72 -1.02 4.65
N TYR A 160 -8.43 -2.17 4.73
CA TYR A 160 -9.64 -2.40 3.93
C TYR A 160 -10.73 -1.34 4.15
N ARG A 161 -10.90 -0.87 5.39
CA ARG A 161 -11.89 0.16 5.74
C ARG A 161 -11.51 1.55 5.23
N ALA A 162 -10.22 1.85 5.10
CA ALA A 162 -9.73 3.12 4.59
C ALA A 162 -9.82 3.22 3.05
N MET A 163 -9.90 2.08 2.34
CA MET A 163 -9.85 2.06 0.88
C MET A 163 -10.92 2.92 0.17
N PRO A 164 -12.20 2.96 0.59
CA PRO A 164 -13.19 3.76 -0.12
C PRO A 164 -12.82 5.24 -0.20
N GLU A 165 -12.31 5.79 0.90
CA GLU A 165 -11.85 7.17 0.93
C GLU A 165 -10.53 7.34 0.15
N TYR A 166 -9.59 6.42 0.33
CA TYR A 166 -8.29 6.49 -0.34
C TYR A 166 -8.43 6.44 -1.87
N VAL A 167 -9.15 5.44 -2.40
CA VAL A 167 -9.37 5.29 -3.85
C VAL A 167 -10.15 6.48 -4.41
N GLY A 168 -11.15 6.99 -3.68
CA GLY A 168 -11.94 8.13 -4.13
C GLY A 168 -11.20 9.48 -4.11
N ARG A 169 -10.06 9.59 -3.42
CA ARG A 169 -9.29 10.83 -3.29
C ARG A 169 -7.92 10.79 -3.96
N SER A 170 -7.33 9.62 -4.13
CA SER A 170 -6.05 9.47 -4.81
C SER A 170 -6.26 9.58 -6.32
N SER A 171 -5.46 10.43 -6.97
CA SER A 171 -5.44 10.54 -8.43
C SER A 171 -4.68 9.40 -9.12
N SER A 172 -3.93 8.62 -8.34
CA SER A 172 -3.03 7.57 -8.84
C SER A 172 -3.44 6.15 -8.41
N ALA A 173 -4.40 6.03 -7.49
CA ALA A 173 -5.01 4.76 -7.14
C ALA A 173 -6.06 4.34 -8.18
N TRP A 174 -6.02 3.07 -8.56
CA TRP A 174 -6.95 2.46 -9.49
C TRP A 174 -7.50 1.17 -8.91
N MET A 175 -8.73 0.86 -9.29
CA MET A 175 -9.29 -0.47 -9.10
C MET A 175 -9.29 -1.23 -10.41
N LEU A 176 -8.92 -2.50 -10.34
CA LEU A 176 -9.14 -3.50 -11.38
C LEU A 176 -10.31 -4.35 -10.91
N ASN A 177 -11.43 -4.31 -11.62
CA ASN A 177 -12.60 -5.12 -11.31
C ASN A 177 -12.68 -6.28 -12.31
N ALA A 178 -12.93 -7.48 -11.81
CA ALA A 178 -13.31 -8.63 -12.62
C ALA A 178 -14.82 -8.85 -12.51
N ARG A 179 -15.54 -8.65 -13.61
CA ARG A 179 -17.00 -8.85 -13.69
C ARG A 179 -17.34 -10.06 -14.54
N ASP A 180 -18.37 -10.80 -14.16
CA ASP A 180 -18.88 -11.86 -15.03
C ASP A 180 -19.70 -11.31 -16.22
N LYS A 181 -20.12 -12.20 -17.12
CA LYS A 181 -20.95 -11.85 -18.30
C LYS A 181 -22.33 -11.26 -17.95
N ALA A 182 -22.77 -11.40 -16.70
CA ALA A 182 -24.00 -10.77 -16.22
C ALA A 182 -23.73 -9.41 -15.56
N GLY A 183 -22.48 -8.92 -15.58
CA GLY A 183 -22.06 -7.64 -15.03
C GLY A 183 -21.83 -7.66 -13.52
N ARG A 184 -21.86 -8.83 -12.85
CA ARG A 184 -21.69 -8.91 -11.39
C ARG A 184 -20.21 -8.85 -11.03
N LEU A 185 -19.89 -8.10 -9.97
CA LEU A 185 -18.51 -8.03 -9.46
C LEU A 185 -18.10 -9.37 -8.82
N CYS A 186 -17.11 -10.04 -9.43
CA CYS A 186 -16.57 -11.33 -8.97
C CYS A 186 -15.30 -11.15 -8.13
N ALA A 187 -14.46 -10.17 -8.47
CA ALA A 187 -13.29 -9.79 -7.69
C ALA A 187 -12.92 -8.34 -7.98
N PHE A 188 -12.13 -7.75 -7.09
CA PHE A 188 -11.44 -6.49 -7.36
C PHE A 188 -10.06 -6.46 -6.71
N THR A 189 -9.20 -5.63 -7.27
CA THR A 189 -7.86 -5.33 -6.75
C THR A 189 -7.64 -3.83 -6.78
N VAL A 190 -7.00 -3.28 -5.74
CA VAL A 190 -6.54 -1.89 -5.70
C VAL A 190 -5.06 -1.87 -6.02
N VAL A 191 -4.69 -1.09 -7.05
CA VAL A 191 -3.32 -0.83 -7.44
C VAL A 191 -3.00 0.66 -7.31
N GLU A 192 -1.80 0.97 -6.86
CA GLU A 192 -1.30 2.34 -6.74
C GLU A 192 -0.19 2.56 -7.77
N LEU A 193 -0.33 3.61 -8.58
CA LEU A 193 0.51 3.94 -9.72
C LEU A 193 1.30 5.25 -9.53
N GLY A 194 1.29 5.82 -8.32
CA GLY A 194 1.90 7.12 -8.04
C GLY A 194 3.42 7.11 -8.08
N ALA A 195 4.07 5.98 -7.77
CA ALA A 195 5.51 5.85 -7.88
C ALA A 195 5.95 5.76 -9.35
N LYS A 196 7.05 6.43 -9.70
CA LYS A 196 7.52 6.49 -11.10
C LYS A 196 8.01 5.15 -11.65
N ASN A 197 8.64 4.34 -10.80
CA ASN A 197 9.42 3.17 -11.24
C ASN A 197 8.75 1.82 -10.90
N PHE A 198 7.61 1.83 -10.23
CA PHE A 198 6.87 0.61 -9.90
C PHE A 198 5.38 0.89 -9.69
N SER A 199 4.57 -0.15 -9.76
CA SER A 199 3.17 -0.15 -9.35
C SER A 199 3.03 -1.02 -8.10
N ALA A 200 2.26 -0.56 -7.11
CA ALA A 200 2.03 -1.31 -5.89
C ALA A 200 0.67 -2.03 -5.95
N TYR A 201 0.67 -3.33 -5.71
CA TYR A 201 -0.54 -4.04 -5.29
C TYR A 201 -0.82 -3.68 -3.82
N ILE A 202 -1.99 -3.11 -3.53
CA ILE A 202 -2.35 -2.70 -2.16
C ILE A 202 -3.17 -3.79 -1.48
N LEU A 203 -4.29 -4.17 -2.10
CA LEU A 203 -5.16 -5.24 -1.62
C LEU A 203 -6.11 -5.71 -2.72
N GLY A 204 -6.84 -6.78 -2.45
CA GLY A 204 -7.91 -7.25 -3.31
C GLY A 204 -8.81 -8.25 -2.61
N SER A 205 -10.00 -8.47 -3.15
CA SER A 205 -10.97 -9.42 -2.63
C SER A 205 -11.73 -10.09 -3.75
N HIS A 206 -12.31 -11.26 -3.47
CA HIS A 206 -13.16 -11.99 -4.38
C HIS A 206 -14.47 -12.43 -3.71
N SER A 207 -15.51 -12.55 -4.52
CA SER A 207 -16.82 -13.03 -4.10
C SER A 207 -16.81 -14.54 -3.86
N LYS A 208 -17.38 -15.00 -2.75
CA LYS A 208 -17.80 -16.42 -2.61
C LYS A 208 -19.16 -16.69 -3.21
N LYS A 209 -20.03 -15.68 -3.33
CA LYS A 209 -21.37 -15.82 -3.91
C LYS A 209 -21.34 -15.93 -5.44
N HIS A 210 -20.52 -15.10 -6.07
CA HIS A 210 -20.32 -15.06 -7.53
C HIS A 210 -18.90 -15.51 -7.86
N TYR A 211 -18.49 -16.63 -7.26
CA TYR A 211 -17.13 -17.13 -7.38
C TYR A 211 -16.83 -17.62 -8.80
N ILE A 212 -15.78 -17.07 -9.40
CA ILE A 212 -15.15 -17.58 -10.61
C ILE A 212 -13.69 -17.87 -10.26
N PRO A 213 -13.18 -19.10 -10.49
CA PRO A 213 -11.77 -19.41 -10.27
C PRO A 213 -10.87 -18.42 -11.00
N HIS A 214 -9.81 -17.96 -10.33
CA HIS A 214 -8.82 -17.02 -10.86
C HIS A 214 -9.34 -15.61 -11.16
N ALA A 215 -10.53 -15.23 -10.65
CA ALA A 215 -11.05 -13.88 -10.83
C ALA A 215 -10.16 -12.79 -10.21
N SER A 216 -9.47 -13.09 -9.10
CA SER A 216 -8.51 -12.18 -8.47
C SER A 216 -7.12 -12.20 -9.12
N ASP A 217 -6.86 -13.17 -10.00
CA ASP A 217 -5.57 -13.35 -10.67
C ASP A 217 -5.52 -12.67 -12.06
N LEU A 218 -6.67 -12.15 -12.52
CA LEU A 218 -6.85 -11.36 -13.74
C LEU A 218 -6.84 -9.86 -13.44
#